data_AF-A0A2J8VRM5-F1
#
_entry.id   AF-A0A2J8VRM5-F1
#
_cell.length_a   1.000
_cell.length_b   1.000
_cell.length_c   1.000
_cell.angle_alpha   90.00
_cell.angle_beta   90.00
_cell.angle_gamma   90.00
#
_symmetry.space_group_name_H-M   'P 1'
#
loop_
_entity.id
_entity.type
_entity.pdbx_description
1 polymer ?
#
loop_
_entity_poly.entity_id
_entity_poly.type
_entity_poly.pdbx_seq_one_letter_code
_entity_poly.pdbx_strand_id
1 'polypeptide(L)'
;MDDEMKREHLAAEQRMVHRIQRIMMECHREKVKAVEKARAEERRIAQEAIRAQKSKAVEEIVNTGVTVIKDEKTSVARLMREKEHEMNILYGIAQRQRQEEVQEVLQEAEKTHQATLGNMMDKLANTQGELLSIAKQLGIMTNWKDFLEEELQETRMAFQKYINYTFPKLSPGHADFILPERKKTPSNLVIKENETTLD
;
A
#
# COMPACT_ATOMS: atom_id res chain seq x y z
N MET A 1 67.69 -106.07 60.25
CA MET A 1 66.22 -105.97 60.26
C MET A 1 65.75 -104.53 60.49
N ASP A 2 66.08 -103.88 61.61
CA ASP A 2 65.59 -102.50 61.91
C ASP A 2 66.11 -101.38 60.99
N ASP A 3 67.39 -101.42 60.57
CA ASP A 3 67.98 -100.33 59.75
C ASP A 3 67.68 -100.42 58.24
N GLU A 4 67.18 -101.56 57.79
CA GLU A 4 66.67 -101.75 56.43
C GLU A 4 65.23 -101.25 56.32
N MET A 5 64.41 -101.57 57.33
CA MET A 5 63.03 -101.11 57.44
C MET A 5 62.94 -99.56 57.54
N LYS A 6 63.87 -98.93 58.26
CA LYS A 6 63.96 -97.45 58.34
C LYS A 6 64.32 -96.79 57.01
N ARG A 7 65.19 -97.41 56.20
CA ARG A 7 65.57 -96.88 54.88
C ARG A 7 64.45 -97.00 53.87
N GLU A 8 63.70 -98.10 53.89
CA GLU A 8 62.51 -98.26 53.05
C GLU A 8 61.38 -97.30 53.45
N HIS A 9 61.19 -97.04 54.75
CA HIS A 9 60.21 -96.08 55.25
C HIS A 9 60.54 -94.65 54.80
N LEU A 10 61.80 -94.22 54.95
CA LEU A 10 62.29 -92.92 54.46
C LEU A 10 62.16 -92.78 52.94
N ALA A 11 62.45 -93.85 52.17
CA ALA A 11 62.28 -93.84 50.73
C ALA A 11 60.79 -93.80 50.32
N ALA A 12 59.90 -94.45 51.07
CA ALA A 12 58.46 -94.39 50.86
C ALA A 12 57.92 -92.98 51.15
N GLU A 13 58.36 -92.34 52.24
CA GLU A 13 58.05 -90.95 52.57
C GLU A 13 58.53 -89.98 51.49
N GLN A 14 59.76 -90.10 51.01
CA GLN A 14 60.27 -89.25 49.92
C GLN A 14 59.47 -89.43 48.62
N ARG A 15 59.09 -90.66 48.27
CA ARG A 15 58.22 -90.94 47.12
C ARG A 15 56.81 -90.36 47.31
N MET A 16 56.32 -90.32 48.54
CA MET A 16 55.01 -89.75 48.88
C MET A 16 55.06 -88.22 48.82
N VAL A 17 56.09 -87.59 49.40
CA VAL A 17 56.35 -86.15 49.32
C VAL A 17 56.50 -85.69 47.87
N HIS A 18 57.27 -86.40 47.04
CA HIS A 18 57.42 -86.06 45.63
C HIS A 18 56.10 -86.18 44.85
N ARG A 19 55.27 -87.20 45.15
CA ARG A 19 53.92 -87.34 44.59
C ARG A 19 53.02 -86.17 44.98
N ILE A 20 53.02 -85.80 46.27
CA ILE A 20 52.24 -84.66 46.78
C ILE A 20 52.71 -83.35 46.13
N GLN A 21 54.02 -83.13 46.00
CA GLN A 21 54.57 -81.96 45.33
C GLN A 21 54.18 -81.90 43.84
N ARG A 22 54.20 -83.04 43.14
CA ARG A 22 53.77 -83.12 41.73
C ARG A 22 52.29 -82.77 41.59
N ILE A 23 51.43 -83.33 42.43
CA ILE A 23 49.99 -83.03 42.46
C ILE A 23 49.74 -81.55 42.78
N MET A 24 50.49 -80.97 43.73
CA MET A 24 50.39 -79.54 44.03
C MET A 24 50.79 -78.66 42.83
N MET A 25 51.84 -79.02 42.10
CA MET A 25 52.25 -78.27 40.90
C MET A 25 51.21 -78.36 39.78
N GLU A 26 50.62 -79.53 39.57
CA GLU A 26 49.54 -79.73 38.60
C GLU A 26 48.28 -78.94 38.98
N CYS A 27 47.84 -79.04 40.25
CA CYS A 27 46.72 -78.28 40.77
C CYS A 27 46.96 -76.76 40.70
N HIS A 28 48.18 -76.29 41.00
CA HIS A 28 48.54 -74.88 40.84
C HIS A 28 48.46 -74.44 39.38
N ARG A 29 48.95 -75.27 38.45
CA ARG A 29 48.90 -74.98 37.01
C ARG A 29 47.47 -74.95 36.47
N GLU A 30 46.60 -75.84 36.93
CA GLU A 30 45.18 -75.83 36.60
C GLU A 30 44.46 -74.60 37.18
N LYS A 31 44.76 -74.24 38.43
CA LYS A 31 44.24 -73.01 39.05
C LYS A 31 44.62 -71.77 38.23
N VAL A 32 45.88 -71.65 37.84
CA VAL A 32 46.34 -70.50 37.02
C VAL A 32 45.59 -70.46 35.68
N LYS A 33 45.48 -71.60 34.98
CA LYS A 33 44.72 -71.69 33.72
C LYS A 33 43.24 -71.35 33.91
N ALA A 34 42.61 -71.81 34.98
CA ALA A 34 41.21 -71.52 35.28
C ALA A 34 40.99 -70.03 35.58
N VAL A 35 41.90 -69.41 36.33
CA VAL A 35 41.87 -67.96 36.63
C VAL A 35 42.10 -67.12 35.38
N GLU A 36 43.05 -67.51 34.51
CA GLU A 36 43.29 -66.83 33.23
C GLU A 36 42.06 -66.90 32.32
N LYS A 37 41.42 -68.07 32.23
CA LYS A 37 40.19 -68.26 31.44
C LYS A 37 39.03 -67.44 32.01
N ALA A 38 38.85 -67.41 33.33
CA ALA A 38 37.83 -66.59 33.99
C ALA A 38 38.08 -65.08 33.75
N ARG A 39 39.32 -64.60 33.88
CA ARG A 39 39.68 -63.20 33.59
C ARG A 39 39.50 -62.83 32.11
N ALA A 40 39.80 -63.75 31.20
CA ALA A 40 39.59 -63.52 29.76
C ALA A 40 38.10 -63.37 29.45
N GLU A 41 37.25 -64.19 30.07
CA GLU A 41 35.80 -64.11 29.91
C GLU A 41 35.22 -62.84 30.55
N GLU A 42 35.64 -62.47 31.76
CA GLU A 42 35.26 -61.19 32.38
C GLU A 42 35.64 -59.99 31.50
N ARG A 43 36.85 -60.00 30.92
CA ARG A 43 37.28 -58.94 30.00
C ARG A 43 36.42 -58.89 28.73
N ARG A 44 36.04 -60.05 28.18
CA ARG A 44 35.16 -60.14 27.01
C ARG A 44 33.79 -59.55 27.32
N ILE A 45 33.18 -59.96 28.43
CA ILE A 45 31.88 -59.47 28.88
C ILE A 45 31.94 -57.96 29.15
N ALA A 46 33.00 -57.47 29.80
CA ALA A 46 33.19 -56.04 30.05
C ALA A 46 33.33 -55.24 28.75
N GLN A 47 34.07 -55.75 27.76
CA GLN A 47 34.19 -55.10 26.46
C GLN A 47 32.88 -55.07 25.67
N GLU A 48 32.09 -56.14 25.72
CA GLU A 48 30.76 -56.21 25.10
C GLU A 48 29.79 -55.22 25.76
N ALA A 49 29.79 -55.15 27.09
CA ALA A 49 28.98 -54.17 27.84
C ALA A 49 29.36 -52.72 27.49
N ILE A 50 30.66 -52.41 27.40
CA ILE A 50 31.14 -51.08 26.99
C ILE A 50 30.71 -50.75 25.55
N ARG A 51 30.78 -51.71 24.63
CA ARG A 51 30.34 -51.50 23.23
C ARG A 51 28.84 -51.26 23.15
N ALA A 52 28.04 -52.06 23.85
CA ALA A 52 26.59 -51.90 23.91
C ALA A 52 26.20 -50.52 24.49
N GLN A 53 26.87 -50.10 25.58
CA GLN A 53 26.62 -48.80 26.19
C GLN A 53 27.02 -47.64 25.26
N LYS A 54 28.17 -47.75 24.57
CA LYS A 54 28.57 -46.75 23.56
C LYS A 54 27.57 -46.65 22.42
N SER A 55 27.10 -47.79 21.91
CA SER A 55 26.08 -47.82 20.84
C SER A 55 24.80 -47.12 21.29
N LYS A 56 24.33 -47.44 22.50
CA LYS A 56 23.13 -46.82 23.08
C LYS A 56 23.29 -45.31 23.27
N ALA A 57 24.42 -44.86 23.80
CA ALA A 57 24.69 -43.44 23.98
C ALA A 57 24.74 -42.68 22.65
N VAL A 58 25.34 -43.26 21.61
CA VAL A 58 25.34 -42.66 20.26
C VAL A 58 23.93 -42.57 19.69
N GLU A 59 23.14 -43.63 19.83
CA GLU A 59 21.74 -43.64 19.36
C GLU A 59 20.88 -42.60 20.09
N GLU A 60 21.03 -42.49 21.42
CA GLU A 60 20.36 -41.46 22.22
C GLU A 60 20.75 -40.05 21.76
N ILE A 61 22.05 -39.77 21.56
CA ILE A 61 22.53 -38.46 21.08
C ILE A 61 21.95 -38.14 19.70
N VAL A 62 21.94 -39.11 18.78
CA VAL A 62 21.41 -38.92 17.42
C VAL A 62 19.90 -38.67 17.48
N ASN A 63 19.15 -39.48 18.24
CA ASN A 63 17.71 -39.34 18.36
C ASN A 63 17.33 -38.00 18.99
N THR A 64 17.99 -37.60 20.09
CA THR A 64 17.79 -36.30 20.72
C THR A 64 18.17 -35.15 19.79
N GLY A 65 19.28 -35.27 19.06
CA GLY A 65 19.71 -34.27 18.08
C GLY A 65 18.68 -34.08 16.96
N VAL A 66 18.14 -35.18 16.41
CA VAL A 66 17.10 -35.14 15.38
C VAL A 66 15.82 -34.51 15.90
N THR A 67 15.40 -34.81 17.13
CA THR A 67 14.20 -34.18 17.72
C THR A 67 14.39 -32.69 17.94
N VAL A 68 15.54 -32.25 18.47
CA VAL A 68 15.84 -30.83 18.70
C VAL A 68 15.82 -30.06 17.38
N ILE A 69 16.50 -30.55 16.34
CA ILE A 69 16.53 -29.90 15.02
C ILE A 69 15.12 -29.80 14.43
N LYS A 70 14.29 -30.85 14.59
CA LYS A 70 12.92 -30.85 14.10
C LYS A 70 12.06 -29.82 14.84
N ASP A 71 12.19 -29.75 16.17
CA ASP A 71 11.43 -28.81 17.00
C ASP A 71 11.85 -27.36 16.72
N GLU A 72 13.15 -27.09 16.58
CA GLU A 72 13.66 -25.78 16.16
C GLU A 72 13.13 -25.38 14.79
N LYS A 73 13.19 -26.29 13.80
CA LYS A 73 12.69 -26.02 12.45
C LYS A 73 11.19 -25.72 12.43
N THR A 74 10.40 -26.47 13.19
CA THR A 74 8.95 -26.23 13.29
C THR A 74 8.63 -24.93 14.02
N SER A 75 9.37 -24.59 15.07
CA SER A 75 9.26 -23.32 15.79
C SER A 75 9.56 -22.13 14.87
N VAL A 76 10.67 -22.17 14.13
CA VAL A 76 11.05 -21.12 13.18
C VAL A 76 10.03 -21.00 12.06
N ALA A 77 9.54 -22.12 11.50
CA ALA A 77 8.51 -22.11 10.46
C ALA A 77 7.15 -21.56 10.95
N ARG A 78 6.82 -21.74 12.23
CA ARG A 78 5.64 -21.11 12.84
C ARG A 78 5.86 -19.61 12.96
N LEU A 79 7.01 -19.18 13.50
CA LEU A 79 7.32 -17.77 13.69
C LEU A 79 7.37 -17.00 12.37
N MET A 80 7.89 -17.60 11.28
CA MET A 80 7.85 -16.99 9.95
C MET A 80 6.41 -16.77 9.47
N ARG A 81 5.52 -17.74 9.65
CA ARG A 81 4.10 -17.59 9.25
C ARG A 81 3.37 -16.53 10.06
N GLU A 82 3.64 -16.46 11.36
CA GLU A 82 3.08 -15.41 12.22
C GLU A 82 3.56 -14.03 11.78
N LYS A 83 4.86 -13.87 11.50
CA LYS A 83 5.43 -12.60 11.04
C LYS A 83 4.94 -12.19 9.65
N GLU A 84 4.79 -13.14 8.74
CA GLU A 84 4.18 -12.89 7.43
C GLU A 84 2.74 -12.42 7.57
N HIS A 85 1.96 -13.04 8.46
CA HIS A 85 0.60 -12.62 8.73
C HIS A 85 0.51 -11.22 9.34
N GLU A 86 1.34 -10.91 10.34
CA GLU A 86 1.45 -9.57 10.93
C GLU A 86 1.81 -8.52 9.87
N MET A 87 2.79 -8.81 9.01
CA MET A 87 3.21 -7.93 7.93
C MET A 87 2.07 -7.66 6.94
N ASN A 88 1.33 -8.70 6.56
CA ASN A 88 0.19 -8.59 5.64
C ASN A 88 -0.93 -7.73 6.24
N ILE A 89 -1.20 -7.85 7.54
CA ILE A 89 -2.18 -6.99 8.23
C ILE A 89 -1.74 -5.53 8.20
N LEU A 90 -0.48 -5.26 8.59
CA LEU A 90 0.07 -3.90 8.60
C LEU A 90 0.07 -3.28 7.20
N TYR A 91 0.44 -4.06 6.19
CA TYR A 91 0.37 -3.64 4.80
C TYR A 91 -1.06 -3.29 4.38
N GLY A 92 -2.04 -4.13 4.72
CA GLY A 92 -3.46 -3.87 4.42
C GLY A 92 -4.02 -2.64 5.14
N ILE A 93 -3.56 -2.33 6.35
CA ILE A 93 -3.91 -1.10 7.06
C ILE A 93 -3.31 0.11 6.35
N ALA A 94 -2.00 0.09 6.06
CA ALA A 94 -1.31 1.19 5.39
C ALA A 94 -1.86 1.47 3.98
N GLN A 95 -2.24 0.42 3.25
CA GLN A 95 -2.85 0.56 1.93
C GLN A 95 -4.23 1.23 2.01
N ARG A 96 -5.07 0.83 2.98
CA ARG A 96 -6.39 1.46 3.19
C ARG A 96 -6.26 2.92 3.60
N GLN A 97 -5.36 3.24 4.52
CA GLN A 97 -5.10 4.62 4.92
C GLN A 97 -4.69 5.49 3.74
N ARG A 98 -3.75 5.02 2.92
CA ARG A 98 -3.37 5.75 1.70
C ARG A 98 -4.55 5.95 0.75
N GLN A 99 -5.41 4.95 0.59
CA GLN A 99 -6.57 5.05 -0.28
C GLN A 99 -7.62 6.04 0.26
N GLU A 100 -7.84 6.03 1.58
CA GLU A 100 -8.71 6.98 2.28
C GLU A 100 -8.19 8.42 2.15
N GLU A 101 -6.88 8.65 2.38
CA GLU A 101 -6.25 9.97 2.21
C GLU A 101 -6.41 10.52 0.78
N VAL A 102 -6.17 9.68 -0.23
CA VAL A 102 -6.36 10.07 -1.63
C VAL A 102 -7.82 10.39 -1.91
N GLN A 103 -8.75 9.60 -1.38
CA GLN A 103 -10.19 9.82 -1.57
C GLN A 103 -10.65 11.11 -0.89
N GLU A 104 -10.16 11.41 0.31
CA GLU A 104 -10.47 12.65 1.04
C GLU A 104 -9.99 13.88 0.28
N VAL A 105 -8.75 13.86 -0.22
CA VAL A 105 -8.19 14.94 -1.04
C VAL A 105 -9.01 15.15 -2.32
N LEU A 106 -9.42 14.06 -2.99
CA LEU A 106 -10.26 14.15 -4.19
C LEU A 106 -11.64 14.75 -3.87
N GLN A 107 -12.27 14.33 -2.77
CA GLN A 107 -13.56 14.89 -2.36
C GLN A 107 -13.48 16.36 -2.00
N GLU A 108 -12.39 16.78 -1.35
CA GLU A 108 -12.19 18.20 -1.01
C GLU A 108 -11.92 19.03 -2.27
N ALA A 109 -11.12 18.53 -3.20
CA ALA A 109 -10.91 19.15 -4.51
C ALA A 109 -12.23 19.27 -5.30
N GLU A 110 -13.09 18.25 -5.27
CA GLU A 110 -14.40 18.27 -5.92
C GLU A 110 -15.34 19.30 -5.30
N LYS A 111 -15.44 19.34 -3.96
CA LYS A 111 -16.26 20.34 -3.24
C LYS A 111 -15.82 21.77 -3.54
N THR A 112 -14.51 22.04 -3.49
CA THR A 112 -13.95 23.36 -3.77
C THR A 112 -14.19 23.77 -5.23
N HIS A 113 -14.05 22.84 -6.16
CA HIS A 113 -14.37 23.08 -7.57
C HIS A 113 -15.86 23.37 -7.77
N GLN A 114 -16.75 22.57 -7.17
CA GLN A 114 -18.20 22.76 -7.25
C GLN A 114 -18.63 24.11 -6.66
N ALA A 115 -18.08 24.50 -5.51
CA ALA A 115 -18.33 25.82 -4.91
C ALA A 115 -17.85 26.96 -5.81
N THR A 116 -16.70 26.79 -6.46
CA THR A 116 -16.16 27.79 -7.41
C THR A 116 -17.06 27.92 -8.63
N LEU A 117 -17.52 26.79 -9.20
CA LEU A 117 -18.46 26.79 -10.31
C LEU A 117 -19.79 27.44 -9.94
N GLY A 118 -20.34 27.13 -8.76
CA GLY A 118 -21.56 27.78 -8.25
C GLY A 118 -21.41 29.30 -8.19
N ASN A 119 -20.33 29.79 -7.59
CA ASN A 119 -20.03 31.22 -7.52
C ASN A 119 -19.89 31.88 -8.91
N MET A 120 -19.31 31.16 -9.89
CA MET A 120 -19.21 31.66 -11.27
C MET A 120 -20.56 31.69 -11.97
N MET A 121 -21.39 30.67 -11.77
CA MET A 121 -22.76 30.62 -12.30
C MET A 121 -23.63 31.74 -11.73
N ASP A 122 -23.53 32.02 -10.42
CA ASP A 122 -24.26 33.13 -9.79
C ASP A 122 -23.85 34.49 -10.36
N LYS A 123 -22.53 34.71 -10.54
CA LYS A 123 -22.02 35.93 -11.19
C LYS A 123 -22.52 36.05 -12.62
N LEU A 124 -22.49 34.96 -13.39
CA LEU A 124 -22.98 34.96 -14.76
C LEU A 124 -24.48 35.32 -14.80
N ALA A 125 -25.31 34.68 -13.97
CA ALA A 125 -26.73 34.96 -13.87
C ALA A 125 -27.02 36.43 -13.50
N ASN A 126 -26.26 36.99 -12.55
CA ASN A 126 -26.38 38.40 -12.17
C ASN A 126 -26.03 39.33 -13.35
N THR A 127 -24.91 39.11 -14.03
CA THR A 127 -24.51 39.92 -15.18
C THR A 127 -25.50 39.82 -16.34
N GLN A 128 -26.08 38.64 -16.58
CA GLN A 128 -27.12 38.45 -17.57
C GLN A 128 -28.40 39.21 -17.19
N GLY A 129 -28.77 39.21 -15.91
CA GLY A 129 -29.90 40.00 -15.39
C GLY A 129 -29.69 41.51 -15.57
N GLU A 130 -28.49 42.01 -15.28
CA GLU A 130 -28.12 43.41 -15.51
C GLU A 130 -28.17 43.78 -17.00
N LEU A 131 -27.64 42.93 -17.88
CA LEU A 131 -27.70 43.13 -19.33
C LEU A 131 -29.14 43.19 -19.84
N LEU A 132 -30.03 42.32 -19.36
CA LEU A 132 -31.44 42.35 -19.71
C LEU A 132 -32.13 43.64 -19.23
N SER A 133 -31.78 44.11 -18.03
CA SER A 133 -32.29 45.39 -17.51
C SER A 133 -31.86 46.57 -18.38
N ILE A 134 -30.58 46.62 -18.76
CA ILE A 134 -30.02 47.65 -19.65
C ILE A 134 -30.70 47.58 -21.02
N ALA A 135 -30.86 46.39 -21.60
CA ALA A 135 -31.54 46.21 -22.88
C ALA A 135 -32.99 46.72 -22.83
N LYS A 136 -33.71 46.48 -21.73
CA LYS A 136 -35.06 46.99 -21.51
C LYS A 136 -35.08 48.52 -21.41
N GLN A 137 -34.16 49.11 -20.66
CA GLN A 137 -34.03 50.57 -20.56
C GLN A 137 -33.73 51.20 -21.91
N LEU A 138 -32.81 50.60 -22.68
CA LEU A 138 -32.46 51.05 -24.03
C LEU A 138 -33.67 50.99 -24.98
N GLY A 139 -34.48 49.92 -24.89
CA GLY A 139 -35.72 49.81 -25.66
C GLY A 139 -36.72 50.93 -25.32
N ILE A 140 -36.90 51.24 -24.03
CA ILE A 140 -37.76 52.35 -23.59
C ILE A 140 -37.23 53.69 -24.11
N MET A 141 -35.92 53.96 -23.96
CA MET A 141 -35.29 55.17 -24.46
C MET A 141 -35.39 55.32 -25.98
N THR A 142 -35.31 54.21 -26.71
CA THR A 142 -35.47 54.19 -28.16
C THR A 142 -36.90 54.56 -28.55
N ASN A 143 -37.90 53.97 -27.89
CA ASN A 143 -39.31 54.34 -28.12
C ASN A 143 -39.59 55.81 -27.81
N TRP A 144 -39.06 56.34 -26.70
CA TRP A 144 -39.18 57.76 -26.36
C TRP A 144 -38.51 58.67 -27.38
N LYS A 145 -37.33 58.27 -27.86
CA LYS A 145 -36.62 59.00 -28.91
C LYS A 145 -37.47 59.04 -30.19
N ASP A 146 -38.02 57.91 -30.61
CA ASP A 146 -38.80 57.82 -31.84
C ASP A 146 -40.11 58.63 -31.74
N PHE A 147 -40.79 58.58 -30.59
CA PHE A 147 -41.97 59.41 -30.31
C PHE A 147 -41.68 60.91 -30.40
N LEU A 148 -40.61 61.38 -29.74
CA LEU A 148 -40.21 62.79 -29.79
C LEU A 148 -39.77 63.22 -31.20
N GLU A 149 -39.20 62.30 -31.99
CA GLU A 149 -38.80 62.56 -33.36
C GLU A 149 -40.02 62.69 -34.30
N GLU A 150 -41.08 61.91 -34.05
CA GLU A 150 -42.38 62.05 -34.72
C GLU A 150 -43.07 63.38 -34.39
N GLU A 151 -43.21 63.73 -33.10
CA GLU A 151 -43.80 65.02 -32.68
C GLU A 151 -43.02 66.22 -33.25
N LEU A 152 -41.69 66.14 -33.27
CA LEU A 152 -40.85 67.19 -33.87
C LEU A 152 -41.08 67.30 -35.39
N GLN A 153 -41.33 66.19 -36.07
CA GLN A 153 -41.65 66.20 -37.50
C GLN A 153 -43.04 66.79 -37.76
N GLU A 154 -44.03 66.46 -36.95
CA GLU A 154 -45.38 67.04 -37.03
C GLU A 154 -45.35 68.55 -36.84
N THR A 155 -44.64 69.03 -35.80
CA THR A 155 -44.46 70.46 -35.57
C THR A 155 -43.72 71.14 -36.73
N ARG A 156 -42.67 70.51 -37.29
CA ARG A 156 -41.98 71.01 -38.49
C ARG A 156 -42.95 71.18 -39.66
N MET A 157 -43.81 70.19 -39.93
CA MET A 157 -44.83 70.29 -40.98
C MET A 157 -45.84 71.41 -40.72
N ALA A 158 -46.29 71.56 -39.47
CA ALA A 158 -47.23 72.62 -39.08
C ALA A 158 -46.63 74.03 -39.26
N PHE A 159 -45.38 74.23 -38.83
CA PHE A 159 -44.65 75.48 -39.05
C PHE A 159 -44.47 75.78 -40.54
N GLN A 160 -44.07 74.79 -41.34
CA GLN A 160 -43.92 74.99 -42.78
C GLN A 160 -45.26 75.38 -43.43
N LYS A 161 -46.36 74.75 -43.02
CA LYS A 161 -47.71 75.10 -43.48
C LYS A 161 -48.08 76.55 -43.12
N TYR A 162 -47.78 76.98 -41.89
CA TYR A 162 -48.01 78.36 -41.46
C TYR A 162 -47.20 79.37 -42.26
N ILE A 163 -45.91 79.10 -42.49
CA ILE A 163 -45.03 79.96 -43.29
C ILE A 163 -45.53 80.06 -44.73
N ASN A 164 -45.87 78.94 -45.35
CA ASN A 164 -46.40 78.91 -46.72
C ASN A 164 -47.71 79.70 -46.84
N TYR A 165 -48.56 79.68 -45.80
CA TYR A 165 -49.81 80.45 -45.77
C TYR A 165 -49.58 81.96 -45.58
N THR A 166 -48.76 82.36 -44.60
CA THR A 166 -48.53 83.77 -44.25
C THR A 166 -47.63 84.49 -45.25
N PHE A 167 -46.68 83.77 -45.86
CA PHE A 167 -45.67 84.32 -46.75
C PHE A 167 -45.61 83.58 -48.09
N PRO A 168 -46.64 83.66 -48.94
CA PRO A 168 -46.72 82.88 -50.19
C PRO A 168 -45.68 83.26 -51.25
N LYS A 169 -44.97 84.38 -51.05
CA LYS A 169 -43.87 84.82 -51.93
C LYS A 169 -42.51 84.23 -51.55
N LEU A 170 -42.39 83.57 -50.40
CA LEU A 170 -41.17 82.86 -50.04
C LEU A 170 -41.07 81.58 -50.85
N SER A 171 -39.94 81.37 -51.52
CA SER A 171 -39.65 80.11 -52.19
C SER A 171 -39.56 78.96 -51.16
N PRO A 172 -40.00 77.74 -51.52
CA PRO A 172 -39.81 76.56 -50.67
C PRO A 172 -38.34 76.40 -50.27
N GLY A 173 -38.07 76.10 -49.00
CA GLY A 173 -36.71 75.90 -48.48
C GLY A 173 -36.06 77.15 -47.87
N HIS A 174 -36.55 78.37 -48.15
CA HIS A 174 -35.95 79.59 -47.59
C HIS A 174 -36.11 79.75 -46.08
N ALA A 175 -37.04 79.01 -45.46
CA ALA A 175 -37.29 79.08 -44.02
C ALA A 175 -36.79 77.84 -43.25
N ASP A 176 -36.11 76.90 -43.92
CA ASP A 176 -35.68 75.63 -43.33
C ASP A 176 -34.64 75.82 -42.20
N PHE A 177 -33.99 76.98 -42.16
CA PHE A 177 -33.08 77.35 -41.08
C PHE A 177 -33.78 77.56 -39.72
N ILE A 178 -35.08 77.84 -39.72
CA ILE A 178 -35.86 78.10 -38.50
C ILE A 178 -36.04 76.82 -37.69
N LEU A 179 -36.23 75.68 -38.37
CA LEU A 179 -36.31 74.37 -37.72
C LEU A 179 -35.59 73.30 -38.55
N PRO A 180 -34.24 73.27 -38.52
CA PRO A 180 -33.43 72.38 -39.34
C PRO A 180 -33.74 70.90 -39.11
N GLU A 181 -33.52 70.08 -40.13
CA GLU A 181 -33.56 68.62 -39.99
C GLU A 181 -32.40 68.12 -39.12
N ARG A 182 -32.63 66.98 -38.45
CA ARG A 182 -31.59 66.32 -37.66
C ARG A 182 -30.51 65.76 -38.59
N LYS A 183 -29.24 65.86 -38.17
CA LYS A 183 -28.14 65.16 -38.86
C LYS A 183 -28.35 63.65 -38.76
N LYS A 184 -28.33 62.95 -39.89
CA LYS A 184 -28.40 61.48 -39.93
C LYS A 184 -27.32 60.88 -39.04
N THR A 185 -27.65 59.75 -38.39
CA THR A 185 -26.68 59.00 -37.59
C THR A 185 -25.43 58.74 -38.44
N PRO A 186 -24.22 59.09 -37.96
CA PRO A 186 -22.99 58.87 -38.70
C PRO A 186 -22.86 57.40 -39.10
N SER A 187 -22.49 57.14 -40.35
CA SER A 187 -22.37 55.78 -40.91
C SER A 187 -21.46 54.86 -40.10
N ASN A 188 -20.53 55.43 -39.32
CA ASN A 188 -19.58 54.72 -38.47
C ASN A 188 -20.22 54.11 -37.20
N LEU A 189 -21.46 54.47 -36.87
CA LEU A 189 -22.21 53.94 -35.72
C LEU A 189 -23.35 52.99 -36.14
N VAL A 190 -23.57 52.83 -37.45
CA VAL A 190 -24.53 51.86 -37.96
C VAL A 190 -23.87 50.49 -37.91
N ILE A 191 -24.25 49.68 -36.92
CA ILE A 191 -23.86 48.28 -36.84
C ILE A 191 -24.50 47.59 -38.05
N LYS A 192 -23.69 47.11 -38.99
CA LYS A 192 -24.18 46.23 -40.06
C LYS A 192 -24.54 44.89 -39.44
N GLU A 193 -25.82 44.60 -39.31
CA GLU A 193 -26.33 43.31 -38.78
C GLU A 193 -25.87 42.07 -39.59
N ASN A 194 -25.26 42.26 -40.77
CA ASN A 194 -24.85 41.18 -41.68
C ASN A 194 -23.39 40.72 -41.58
N GLU A 195 -22.58 41.22 -40.63
CA GLU A 195 -21.16 40.83 -40.50
C GLU A 195 -20.83 39.98 -39.23
N THR A 196 -21.83 39.63 -38.41
CA THR A 196 -21.63 38.81 -37.19
C THR A 196 -21.82 37.29 -37.35
N THR A 197 -21.57 36.74 -38.54
CA THR A 197 -21.23 35.32 -38.69
C THR A 197 -19.75 35.22 -39.01
N LEU A 198 -18.94 35.08 -37.97
CA LEU A 198 -17.56 34.60 -38.06
C LEU A 198 -17.55 33.17 -37.53
N ASP A 199 -17.08 32.27 -38.39
CA ASP A 199 -16.69 30.88 -38.10
C ASP A 199 -15.69 30.78 -36.92
#